data_AF-A0A7I8MMV0-F1
#
_entry.id   AF-A0A7I8MMV0-F1
#
_cell.length_a   1.000
_cell.length_b   1.000
_cell.length_c   1.000
_cell.angle_alpha   90.00
_cell.angle_beta   90.00
_cell.angle_gamma   90.00
#
_symmetry.space_group_name_H-M   'P 1'
#
loop_
_entity.id
_entity.type
_entity.pdbx_description
1 polymer ?
#
loop_
_entity_poly.entity_id
_entity_poly.type
_entity_poly.pdbx_seq_one_letter_code
_entity_poly.pdbx_strand_id
1 'polypeptide(L)'
;MRLKSELVFRDRVGIVADISALLAGFEMSIYSMEVVQAGDRAMVYVEFETSRRNDTDKLIFERLSRIEGLEQIQLVDSLPYEERENRFKVLFDNMSDGVFPLTAIIA
;
A
#
# COMPACT_ATOMS: atom_id res chain seq x y z
N MET A 1 -4.64 -7.06 12.63
CA MET A 1 -5.63 -6.51 11.67
C MET A 1 -4.81 -5.93 10.53
N ARG A 2 -5.25 -6.09 9.28
CA ARG A 2 -4.55 -5.48 8.16
C ARG A 2 -5.15 -4.11 7.89
N LEU A 3 -4.27 -3.13 7.74
CA LEU A 3 -4.64 -1.77 7.37
C LEU A 3 -3.94 -1.43 6.08
N LYS A 4 -4.62 -0.65 5.26
CA LYS A 4 -4.13 -0.11 4.01
C LYS A 4 -4.21 1.40 4.10
N SER A 5 -3.13 2.07 3.77
CA SER A 5 -3.08 3.51 3.76
C SER A 5 -2.40 4.06 2.53
N GLU A 6 -2.86 5.22 2.10
CA GLU A 6 -2.21 6.07 1.13
C GLU A 6 -1.52 7.23 1.86
N LEU A 7 -0.26 7.45 1.52
CA LEU A 7 0.58 8.51 2.02
C LEU A 7 1.04 9.36 0.84
N VAL A 8 0.66 10.63 0.81
CA VAL A 8 1.05 11.56 -0.26
C VAL A 8 2.20 12.42 0.23
N PHE A 9 3.35 12.30 -0.40
CA PHE A 9 4.54 13.09 -0.11
C PHE A 9 4.84 14.07 -1.24
N ARG A 10 5.46 15.19 -0.88
CA ARG A 10 6.30 15.92 -1.82
C ARG A 10 7.53 15.07 -2.14
N ASP A 11 7.82 14.89 -3.42
CA ASP A 11 8.83 13.94 -3.87
C ASP A 11 10.22 14.24 -3.29
N ARG A 12 10.82 13.23 -2.65
CA ARG A 12 12.15 13.30 -2.05
C ARG A 12 12.78 11.92 -1.90
N VAL A 13 14.09 11.90 -1.81
CA VAL A 13 14.85 10.68 -1.48
C VAL A 13 14.54 10.25 -0.05
N GLY A 14 14.39 8.93 0.15
CA GLY A 14 14.29 8.31 1.48
C GLY A 14 12.88 7.98 1.97
N ILE A 15 11.82 8.38 1.26
CA ILE A 15 10.43 8.18 1.70
C ILE A 15 10.15 6.71 2.10
N VAL A 16 10.49 5.76 1.22
CA VAL A 16 10.27 4.31 1.47
C VAL A 16 11.08 3.82 2.67
N ALA A 17 12.32 4.32 2.84
CA ALA A 17 13.17 3.94 3.95
C ALA A 17 12.62 4.46 5.28
N ASP A 18 12.15 5.70 5.32
CA ASP A 18 11.57 6.31 6.52
C ASP A 18 10.29 5.60 6.95
N ILE A 19 9.39 5.31 6.00
CA ILE A 19 8.16 4.55 6.27
C ILE A 19 8.51 3.15 6.80
N SER A 20 9.42 2.46 6.13
CA SER A 20 9.82 1.10 6.52
C SER A 20 10.48 1.07 7.90
N ALA A 21 11.36 2.02 8.19
CA ALA A 21 12.02 2.15 9.49
C ALA A 21 11.01 2.46 10.61
N LEU A 22 10.04 3.34 10.34
CA LEU A 22 8.97 3.64 11.28
C LEU A 22 8.13 2.40 11.58
N LEU A 23 7.64 1.69 10.56
CA LEU A 23 6.80 0.51 10.73
C LEU A 23 7.57 -0.62 11.44
N ALA A 24 8.84 -0.82 11.10
CA ALA A 24 9.71 -1.78 11.79
C ALA A 24 9.90 -1.42 13.27
N GLY A 25 10.01 -0.12 13.60
CA GLY A 25 10.10 0.36 14.97
C GLY A 25 8.85 0.09 15.83
N PHE A 26 7.70 -0.17 15.19
CA PHE A 26 6.46 -0.61 15.84
C PHE A 26 6.22 -2.12 15.75
N GLU A 27 7.22 -2.90 15.31
CA GLU A 27 7.15 -4.35 15.11
C GLU A 27 6.02 -4.76 14.13
N MET A 28 5.78 -3.95 13.10
CA MET A 28 4.72 -4.19 12.12
C MET A 28 5.23 -4.92 10.89
N SER A 29 4.47 -5.94 10.49
CA SER A 29 4.72 -6.65 9.24
C SER A 29 4.17 -5.84 8.07
N ILE A 30 5.00 -5.54 7.08
CA ILE A 30 4.58 -4.94 5.81
C ILE A 30 4.24 -6.08 4.85
N TYR A 31 3.02 -6.08 4.31
CA TYR A 31 2.57 -7.06 3.33
C TYR A 31 2.85 -6.60 1.90
N SER A 32 2.58 -5.32 1.64
CA SER A 32 2.82 -4.72 0.34
C SER A 32 3.15 -3.24 0.50
N MET A 33 3.98 -2.72 -0.40
CA MET A 33 4.24 -1.31 -0.53
C MET A 33 4.40 -0.97 -2.01
N GLU A 34 3.67 0.03 -2.47
CA GLU A 34 3.72 0.51 -3.85
C GLU A 34 3.94 2.01 -3.85
N VAL A 35 4.84 2.47 -4.71
CA VAL A 35 5.10 3.90 -4.90
C VAL A 35 4.65 4.29 -6.29
N VAL A 36 3.80 5.29 -6.38
CA VAL A 36 3.34 5.90 -7.62
C VAL A 36 3.80 7.35 -7.64
N GLN A 37 4.61 7.71 -8.62
CA GLN A 37 5.06 9.09 -8.81
C GLN A 37 4.11 9.82 -9.75
N ALA A 38 3.66 11.01 -9.36
CA ALA A 38 2.79 11.86 -10.15
C ALA A 38 3.26 13.31 -10.06
N GLY A 39 4.07 13.74 -11.03
CA GLY A 39 4.66 15.08 -11.03
C GLY A 39 5.69 15.25 -9.91
N ASP A 40 5.48 16.23 -9.04
CA ASP A 40 6.32 16.52 -7.87
C ASP A 40 5.87 15.80 -6.59
N ARG A 41 4.99 14.80 -6.73
CA ARG A 41 4.44 14.03 -5.62
C ARG A 41 4.75 12.55 -5.75
N ALA A 42 4.96 11.91 -4.60
CA ALA A 42 5.07 10.48 -4.45
C ALA A 42 3.90 9.97 -3.59
N MET A 43 3.08 9.11 -4.16
CA MET A 43 1.96 8.45 -3.49
C MET A 43 2.44 7.07 -3.07
N VAL A 44 2.56 6.84 -1.77
CA VAL A 44 2.97 5.56 -1.21
C VAL A 44 1.75 4.86 -0.64
N TYR A 45 1.45 3.71 -1.22
CA TYR A 45 0.43 2.80 -0.77
C TYR A 45 1.09 1.70 0.05
N VAL A 46 0.61 1.46 1.26
CA VAL A 46 1.18 0.44 2.15
C VAL A 46 0.08 -0.38 2.80
N GLU A 47 0.23 -1.70 2.76
CA GLU A 47 -0.54 -2.64 3.56
C GLU A 47 0.35 -3.20 4.66
N PHE A 48 -0.11 -3.11 5.91
CA PHE A 48 0.65 -3.59 7.06
C PHE A 48 -0.25 -4.22 8.12
N GLU A 49 0.35 -5.10 8.93
CA GLU A 49 -0.30 -5.69 10.10
C GLU A 49 -0.10 -4.83 11.33
N THR A 50 -1.22 -4.42 11.93
CA THR A 50 -1.23 -3.85 13.29
C THR A 50 -1.68 -4.89 14.32
N SER A 51 -1.11 -4.79 15.51
CA SER A 51 -1.56 -5.54 16.69
C SER A 51 -2.91 -4.99 17.17
N ARG A 52 -3.81 -5.82 17.72
CA ARG A 52 -5.22 -5.46 18.07
C ARG A 52 -5.39 -4.35 19.13
N ARG A 53 -4.35 -3.59 19.48
CA ARG A 53 -4.45 -2.48 20.43
C ARG A 53 -4.75 -1.21 19.66
N ASN A 54 -6.01 -0.74 19.71
CA ASN A 54 -6.48 0.48 19.05
C ASN A 54 -5.64 1.74 19.37
N ASP A 55 -4.95 1.77 20.50
CA ASP A 55 -4.06 2.88 20.88
C ASP A 55 -2.80 2.94 20.01
N THR A 56 -2.34 1.79 19.50
CA THR A 56 -1.17 1.68 18.63
C THR A 56 -1.45 2.33 17.27
N ASP A 57 -2.65 2.13 16.71
CA ASP A 57 -3.04 2.68 15.40
C ASP A 57 -2.92 4.20 15.36
N LYS A 58 -3.54 4.90 16.33
CA LYS A 58 -3.47 6.37 16.42
C LYS A 58 -2.04 6.88 16.53
N LEU A 59 -1.23 6.21 17.34
CA LEU A 59 0.16 6.61 17.56
C LEU A 59 1.00 6.48 16.28
N ILE A 60 0.77 5.45 15.46
CA ILE A 60 1.49 5.28 14.18
C ILE A 60 1.07 6.35 13.19
N PHE A 61 -0.23 6.64 13.05
CA PHE A 61 -0.70 7.71 12.17
C PHE A 61 -0.11 9.07 12.59
N GLU A 62 0.03 9.30 13.90
CA GLU A 62 0.72 10.48 14.44
C GLU A 62 2.24 10.47 14.17
N ARG A 63 2.90 9.31 14.12
CA ARG A 63 4.33 9.25 13.76
C ARG A 63 4.54 9.40 12.26
N LEU A 64 3.69 8.80 11.44
CA LEU A 64 3.70 8.94 10.00
C LEU A 64 3.49 10.40 9.61
N SER A 65 2.54 11.11 10.27
CA SER A 65 2.27 12.53 10.04
C SER A 65 3.48 13.45 10.27
N ARG A 66 4.50 12.97 11.00
CA ARG A 66 5.74 13.71 11.30
C ARG A 66 6.88 13.40 10.32
N ILE A 67 6.70 12.45 9.40
CA ILE A 67 7.70 12.21 8.36
C ILE A 67 7.79 13.45 7.48
N GLU A 68 9.00 13.93 7.27
CA GLU A 68 9.26 15.10 6.44
C GLU A 68 8.66 14.91 5.03
N GLY A 69 7.99 15.96 4.54
CA GLY A 69 7.41 15.99 3.20
C GLY A 69 6.06 15.29 3.07
N LEU A 70 5.51 14.70 4.13
CA LEU A 70 4.15 14.14 4.09
C LEU A 70 3.12 15.27 4.03
N GLU A 71 2.28 15.26 3.00
CA GLU A 71 1.20 16.23 2.78
C GLU A 71 -0.16 15.67 3.20
N GLN A 72 -0.40 14.37 2.97
CA GLN A 72 -1.68 13.72 3.26
C GLN A 72 -1.50 12.26 3.67
N ILE A 73 -2.36 11.81 4.57
CA ILE A 73 -2.47 10.41 4.98
C ILE A 73 -3.95 10.02 5.02
N GLN A 74 -4.29 8.88 4.44
CA GLN A 74 -5.65 8.35 4.51
C GLN A 74 -5.66 6.82 4.52
N LEU A 75 -6.67 6.24 5.18
CA LEU A 75 -6.97 4.82 5.05
C LEU A 75 -7.71 4.59 3.73
N VAL A 76 -7.38 3.50 3.05
CA VAL A 76 -8.00 3.10 1.78
C VAL A 76 -8.49 1.67 1.86
N ASP A 77 -9.53 1.33 1.11
CA ASP A 77 -10.08 -0.03 1.10
C ASP A 77 -9.30 -0.95 0.13
N SER A 78 -8.75 -0.38 -0.94
CA SER A 78 -8.01 -1.10 -1.97
C SER A 78 -6.70 -0.41 -2.35
N LEU A 79 -5.73 -1.22 -2.78
CA LEU A 79 -4.43 -0.79 -3.28
C LEU A 79 -4.38 -0.79 -4.82
N PRO A 80 -3.47 -0.03 -5.45
CA PRO A 80 -3.42 0.04 -6.92
C PRO A 80 -3.20 -1.32 -7.59
N TYR A 81 -2.44 -2.24 -6.98
CA TYR A 81 -2.28 -3.60 -7.52
C TYR A 81 -3.57 -4.42 -7.45
N GLU A 82 -4.38 -4.27 -6.40
CA GLU A 82 -5.66 -4.96 -6.26
C GLU A 82 -6.64 -4.45 -7.32
N GLU A 83 -6.65 -3.13 -7.55
CA GLU A 83 -7.43 -2.52 -8.61
C GLU A 83 -7.00 -3.01 -10.01
N ARG A 84 -5.69 -3.20 -10.23
CA ARG A 84 -5.19 -3.81 -11.47
C ARG A 84 -5.69 -5.24 -11.62
N GLU A 85 -5.54 -6.08 -10.60
CA GLU A 85 -6.01 -7.47 -10.63
C GLU A 85 -7.51 -7.59 -10.86
N ASN A 86 -8.30 -6.72 -10.21
CA ASN A 86 -9.75 -6.69 -10.39
C ASN A 86 -10.15 -6.29 -11.82
N ARG A 87 -9.47 -5.30 -12.42
CA ARG A 87 -9.70 -4.94 -13.82
C ARG A 87 -9.35 -6.07 -14.78
N PHE A 88 -8.28 -6.81 -14.52
CA PHE A 88 -7.93 -7.98 -15.33
C PHE A 88 -9.05 -9.04 -15.27
N LYS A 89 -9.56 -9.38 -14.08
CA LYS A 89 -10.66 -10.34 -13.93
C LYS A 89 -11.91 -9.94 -14.71
N VAL A 90 -12.34 -8.67 -14.61
CA VAL A 90 -13.53 -8.15 -15.34
C VAL A 90 -13.35 -8.19 -16.86
N LEU A 91 -12.14 -7.97 -17.38
CA LEU A 91 -11.86 -8.09 -18.80
C LEU A 91 -11.95 -9.55 -19.28
N PHE A 92 -11.48 -10.52 -18.49
CA PHE A 92 -11.60 -11.94 -18.82
C PHE A 92 -13.06 -12.42 -18.81
N ASP A 93 -13.86 -11.99 -17.85
CA ASP A 93 -15.27 -12.40 -17.77
C ASP A 93 -16.07 -12.00 -19.02
N ASN A 94 -15.77 -10.85 -19.64
CA ASN A 94 -16.42 -10.37 -20.87
C ASN A 94 -15.92 -11.02 -22.17
N MET A 95 -14.87 -11.85 -22.13
CA MET A 95 -14.34 -12.59 -23.29
C MET A 95 -14.67 -14.10 -23.23
N SER A 96 -15.57 -14.51 -22.34
CA SER A 96 -15.89 -15.91 -22.07
C SER A 96 -16.63 -16.59 -23.23
N ASP A 97 -15.87 -16.97 -24.26
CA ASP A 97 -16.11 -18.17 -25.06
C ASP A 97 -14.82 -19.00 -25.23
N GLY A 98 -13.96 -19.04 -24.20
CA GLY A 98 -12.94 -20.11 -24.07
C GLY A 98 -11.49 -19.70 -23.80
N VAL A 99 -11.21 -18.78 -22.87
CA VAL A 99 -9.83 -18.53 -22.41
C VAL A 99 -9.69 -18.94 -20.94
N PHE A 100 -8.99 -20.05 -20.70
CA PHE A 100 -8.59 -20.49 -19.35
C PHE A 100 -7.19 -19.92 -19.03
N PRO A 101 -7.01 -19.21 -17.91
CA PRO A 101 -5.68 -18.80 -17.48
C PRO A 101 -4.86 -20.05 -17.11
N LEU A 102 -3.84 -20.38 -17.91
CA LEU A 102 -2.86 -21.40 -17.57
C LEU A 102 -1.96 -20.84 -16.46
N THR A 103 -2.18 -21.28 -15.23
CA THR A 103 -1.22 -21.09 -14.14
C THR A 103 0.05 -21.84 -14.52
N ALA A 104 1.14 -21.13 -14.82
CA ALA A 104 2.46 -21.73 -14.95
C ALA A 104 2.91 -22.21 -13.56
N ILE A 105 2.73 -23.50 -13.29
CA ILE A 105 3.39 -24.19 -12.19
C ILE A 105 4.87 -24.23 -12.56
N ILE A 106 5.67 -23.34 -11.98
CA ILE A 106 7.13 -23.48 -11.99
C ILE A 106 7.43 -24.56 -10.93
N ALA A 107 7.78 -25.74 -11.42
CA ALA A 107 8.23 -26.89 -10.63
C ALA A 107 9.68 -26.71 -10.15
#